data_AF-A0A503A3W9-F1
#
_entry.id   AF-A0A503A3W9-F1
#
_cell.length_a   1.000
_cell.length_b   1.000
_cell.length_c   1.000
_cell.angle_alpha   90.00
_cell.angle_beta   90.00
_cell.angle_gamma   90.00
#
_symmetry.space_group_name_H-M   'P 1'
#
loop_
_entity.id
_entity.type
_entity.pdbx_description
1 polymer ?
#
loop_
_entity_poly.entity_id
_entity_poly.type
_entity_poly.pdbx_seq_one_letter_code
_entity_poly.pdbx_strand_id
1 'polypeptide(L)' 'MKTTATYDSAAGTFTLEKGIWRGTFPIVDLQKWVHFYRQQMERYPAHAGSYAEDVKALEALAAELRGRQ' A
#
# COMPACT_ATOMS: atom_id res chain seq x y z
N MET A 1 -8.65 -9.64 -5.02
CA MET A 1 -9.37 -8.95 -3.93
C MET A 1 -8.91 -7.51 -3.97
N LYS A 2 -9.79 -6.56 -4.31
CA LYS A 2 -9.38 -5.17 -4.52
C LYS A 2 -8.82 -4.57 -3.22
N THR A 3 -7.60 -4.04 -3.30
CA THR A 3 -6.96 -3.27 -2.22
C THR A 3 -7.06 -1.78 -2.52
N THR A 4 -7.36 -0.98 -1.50
CA THR A 4 -7.40 0.49 -1.59
C THR A 4 -6.44 1.10 -0.57
N ALA A 5 -5.69 2.12 -0.97
CA ALA A 5 -4.84 2.90 -0.07
C ALA A 5 -5.36 4.35 -0.06
N THR A 6 -5.64 4.89 1.13
CA THR A 6 -6.14 6.26 1.33
C THR A 6 -5.20 7.03 2.25
N TYR A 7 -5.00 8.32 1.99
CA TYR A 7 -4.14 9.19 2.81
C TYR A 7 -4.96 10.20 3.60
N ASP A 8 -4.67 10.29 4.90
CA ASP A 8 -5.16 11.32 5.80
C ASP A 8 -4.05 12.34 6.04
N SER A 9 -4.21 13.52 5.45
CA SER A 9 -3.24 14.62 5.55
C SER A 9 -3.24 15.31 6.91
N ALA A 10 -4.33 15.25 7.68
CA ALA A 10 -4.41 15.84 9.01
C ALA A 10 -3.64 14.98 10.03
N ALA A 11 -3.72 13.66 9.89
CA ALA A 11 -3.01 12.71 10.74
C ALA A 11 -1.61 12.33 10.21
N GLY A 12 -1.29 12.61 8.94
CA GLY A 12 -0.03 12.19 8.32
C GLY A 12 0.09 10.66 8.19
N THR A 13 -1.03 9.98 7.97
CA THR A 13 -1.10 8.50 7.91
C THR A 13 -1.78 8.04 6.63
N PHE A 14 -1.50 6.82 6.20
CA PHE A 14 -2.27 6.15 5.17
C PHE A 14 -2.96 4.91 5.74
N THR A 15 -4.13 4.60 5.19
CA THR A 15 -4.87 3.39 5.51
C THR A 15 -4.86 2.46 4.29
N LEU A 16 -4.47 1.21 4.48
CA LEU A 16 -4.59 0.14 3.50
C LEU A 16 -5.79 -0.75 3.86
N GLU A 17 -6.73 -0.90 2.94
CA GLU A 17 -7.97 -1.67 3.12
C GLU A 17 -8.06 -2.79 2.09
N LYS A 18 -8.32 -4.01 2.57
CA LYS A 18 -8.39 -5.24 1.79
C LYS A 18 -9.54 -6.12 2.29
N GLY A 19 -10.74 -5.88 1.77
CA GLY A 19 -11.95 -6.54 2.26
C GLY A 19 -12.22 -6.15 3.72
N ILE A 20 -12.17 -7.13 4.62
CA ILE A 20 -12.41 -6.94 6.07
C ILE A 20 -11.14 -6.45 6.79
N TRP A 21 -9.97 -6.67 6.19
CA TRP A 21 -8.71 -6.24 6.78
C TRP A 21 -8.45 -4.77 6.49
N ARG A 22 -8.02 -4.04 7.52
CA ARG A 22 -7.62 -2.64 7.45
C ARG A 22 -6.39 -2.42 8.33
N GLY A 23 -5.39 -1.72 7.80
CA GLY A 23 -4.21 -1.28 8.55
C GLY A 23 -3.94 0.21 8.32
N THR A 24 -3.71 0.96 9.39
CA THR A 24 -3.35 2.38 9.33
C THR A 24 -1.89 2.55 9.75
N PHE A 25 -1.10 3.26 8.94
CA PHE A 25 0.34 3.40 9.10
C PHE A 25 0.80 4.83 8.85
N PRO A 26 1.95 5.26 9.42
CA PRO A 26 2.55 6.55 9.11
C PRO A 26 2.87 6.71 7.62
N ILE A 27 2.69 7.90 7.05
CA ILE A 27 2.97 8.12 5.62
C ILE A 27 4.45 7.93 5.27
N VAL A 28 5.35 8.19 6.23
CA VAL A 28 6.79 7.97 6.09
C VAL A 28 7.14 6.49 5.83
N ASP A 29 6.28 5.55 6.24
CA ASP A 29 6.46 4.12 6.01
C ASP A 29 5.91 3.64 4.65
N LEU A 30 5.30 4.52 3.85
CA LEU A 30 4.64 4.12 2.59
C LEU A 30 5.60 3.33 1.67
N GLN A 31 6.81 3.85 1.46
CA GLN A 31 7.79 3.17 0.61
C GLN A 31 8.25 1.85 1.23
N LYS A 32 8.40 1.77 2.55
CA LYS A 32 8.75 0.52 3.25
C LYS A 32 7.72 -0.57 2.98
N TRP A 33 6.43 -0.24 3.01
CA TRP A 33 5.35 -1.19 2.71
C TRP A 33 5.36 -1.66 1.24
N VAL A 34 5.62 -0.77 0.28
CA VAL A 34 5.79 -1.16 -1.14
C VAL A 34 6.90 -2.20 -1.29
N HIS A 35 8.07 -1.94 -0.69
CA HIS A 35 9.21 -2.85 -0.75
C HIS A 35 8.90 -4.19 -0.07
N PHE A 36 8.25 -4.15 1.08
CA PHE A 36 7.84 -5.36 1.80
C PHE A 36 6.95 -6.26 0.95
N TYR A 37 5.88 -5.73 0.33
CA TYR A 37 4.97 -6.56 -0.47
C TYR A 37 5.61 -7.08 -1.75
N ARG A 38 6.53 -6.32 -2.38
CA ARG A 38 7.34 -6.82 -3.51
C ARG A 38 8.19 -8.02 -3.09
N GLN A 39 8.86 -7.95 -1.93
CA GLN A 39 9.62 -9.08 -1.40
C GLN A 39 8.73 -10.28 -1.06
N GLN A 40 7.50 -10.05 -0.57
CA GLN A 40 6.54 -11.14 -0.34
C GLN A 40 6.13 -11.83 -1.66
N MET A 41 6.00 -11.10 -2.77
CA MET A 41 5.73 -11.67 -4.10
C MET A 41 6.84 -12.61 -4.55
N GLU A 42 8.10 -12.21 -4.37
CA GLU A 42 9.27 -13.03 -4.73
C GLU A 42 9.37 -14.28 -3.86
N ARG A 43 9.07 -14.15 -2.56
CA ARG A 43 9.18 -15.26 -1.59
C ARG A 43 8.01 -16.23 -1.66
N TYR A 44 6.82 -15.75 -2.00
CA TYR A 44 5.58 -16.52 -2.00
C TYR A 44 4.82 -16.34 -3.33
N PRO A 45 5.33 -16.91 -4.43
CA PRO A 45 4.76 -16.70 -5.77
C PRO A 45 3.31 -17.17 -5.90
N ALA A 46 2.89 -18.18 -5.12
CA ALA A 46 1.50 -18.63 -5.06
C ALA A 46 0.51 -17.54 -4.60
N HIS A 47 0.98 -16.53 -3.87
CA HIS A 47 0.19 -15.41 -3.38
C HIS A 47 0.54 -14.09 -4.07
N ALA A 48 1.44 -14.10 -5.06
CA ALA A 48 1.94 -12.90 -5.73
C ALA A 48 0.81 -12.04 -6.33
N GLY A 49 -0.26 -12.66 -6.86
CA GLY A 49 -1.42 -11.93 -7.37
C GLY A 49 -2.14 -11.10 -6.31
N SER A 50 -2.17 -11.57 -5.05
CA SER A 50 -2.80 -10.81 -3.96
C SER A 50 -1.93 -9.64 -3.51
N TYR A 51 -0.62 -9.85 -3.42
CA TYR A 51 0.32 -8.78 -3.06
C TYR A 51 0.50 -7.75 -4.19
N ALA A 52 0.31 -8.14 -5.45
CA ALA A 52 0.34 -7.23 -6.58
C ALA A 52 -0.74 -6.13 -6.48
N GLU A 53 -1.94 -6.48 -5.98
CA GLU A 53 -2.98 -5.48 -5.73
C GLU A 53 -2.58 -4.53 -4.58
N ASP A 54 -1.92 -5.05 -3.55
CA ASP A 54 -1.42 -4.24 -2.43
C ASP A 54 -0.32 -3.27 -2.89
N VAL A 55 0.66 -3.74 -3.66
CA VAL A 55 1.72 -2.90 -4.27
C VAL A 55 1.12 -1.83 -5.17
N LYS A 56 0.18 -2.20 -6.05
CA LYS A 56 -0.47 -1.26 -6.97
C LYS A 56 -1.19 -0.14 -6.23
N ALA A 57 -1.91 -0.45 -5.15
CA ALA A 57 -2.62 0.55 -4.35
C ALA A 57 -1.64 1.54 -3.68
N LEU A 58 -0.56 1.02 -3.08
CA LEU A 58 0.45 1.83 -2.40
C LEU A 58 1.25 2.71 -3.38
N GLU A 59 1.60 2.19 -4.55
CA GLU A 59 2.27 2.95 -5.60
C GLU A 59 1.39 4.05 -6.19
N ALA A 60 0.11 3.76 -6.41
CA ALA A 60 -0.86 4.77 -6.84
C ALA A 60 -0.97 5.90 -5.82
N LEU A 61 -1.02 5.57 -4.52
CA LEU A 61 -1.00 6.58 -3.47
C LEU A 61 0.30 7.39 -3.48
N ALA A 62 1.46 6.74 -3.62
CA ALA A 62 2.74 7.44 -3.69
C ALA A 62 2.82 8.41 -4.88
N ALA A 63 2.27 8.02 -6.03
CA ALA A 63 2.19 8.87 -7.21
C ALA A 63 1.25 10.06 -7.01
N GLU A 64 0.07 9.84 -6.40
CA GLU A 64 -0.87 10.90 -6.06
C GLU A 64 -0.23 11.97 -5.15
N LEU A 65 0.50 11.53 -4.13
CA LEU A 65 1.16 12.44 -3.19
C LEU A 65 2.29 13.24 -3.81
N ARG A 66 3.04 12.63 -4.75
CA ARG A 66 4.08 13.34 -5.50
C ARG A 66 3.49 14.41 -6.43
N GLY A 67 2.31 14.16 -7.00
CA GLY A 67 1.61 15.13 -7.85
C GLY A 67 0.92 16.28 -7.10
N ARG A 68 0.83 16.19 -5.76
CA ARG A 68 0.27 17.23 -4.89
C ARG A 68 1.34 18.18 -4.31
N GLN A 69 2.62 17.92 -4.55
CA GLN A 69 3.73 18.79 -4.16
C GLN A 69 3.99 19.91 -5.17
#